data_AF-G0IY41-F1
#
_entry.id   AF-G0IY41-F1
#
_cell.length_a   1.000
_cell.length_b   1.000
_cell.length_c   1.000
_cell.angle_alpha   90.00
_cell.angle_beta   90.00
_cell.angle_gamma   90.00
#
_symmetry.space_group_name_H-M   'P 1'
#
loop_
_entity.id
_entity.type
_entity.pdbx_description
1 polymer ?
#
loop_
_entity_poly.entity_id
_entity_poly.type
_entity_poly.pdbx_seq_one_letter_code
_entity_poly.pdbx_strand_id
1 'polypeptide(L)'
;MNTMHQFKNSSLKVASLFIFTFLITAGLALAQEDKLLLQFKGENGAGKGKNVVLISGDDEYRSEEGLPMLAKILSKHHGFNTTVLFAIDPENNNVVPNYKTNIPGMEHLQEADLVIILLRFRELPDEQMKHFDDYLKSGKPLIALRTSTHAFNYGKDSKSPYAKYHWQSNVPGWEKGFGKKILGETWVAHHGHHAVEGTRALLDGIQVSAKNPILNGVTDIWAASDVYTVNGIGEDAEVLIHGASTSGMNAEAPINWKKSLMPVVWTKSYQIEGGKKGKVFASTLGASIDLLSEDLRRLIVNASYWGLGMEAKIPEKANVNIVGDYSPTMFGFDNFRRGMKVTDFE
;
A
#
# COMPACT_ATOMS: atom_id res chain seq x y z
N MET A 1 80.74 -28.15 3.84
CA MET A 1 79.36 -28.66 3.72
C MET A 1 78.46 -27.79 4.58
N ASN A 2 77.78 -26.80 3.99
CA ASN A 2 76.95 -25.86 4.74
C ASN A 2 75.73 -25.46 3.89
N THR A 3 74.81 -26.41 3.70
CA THR A 3 73.61 -26.24 2.87
C THR A 3 72.47 -27.08 3.44
N MET A 4 72.01 -26.77 4.66
CA MET A 4 70.84 -27.46 5.22
C MET A 4 69.99 -26.63 6.20
N HIS A 5 70.09 -25.29 6.17
CA HIS A 5 69.34 -24.43 7.10
C HIS A 5 68.44 -23.35 6.49
N GLN A 6 68.41 -23.18 5.16
CA GLN A 6 67.56 -22.14 4.54
C GLN A 6 66.18 -22.62 4.07
N PHE A 7 65.92 -23.92 3.92
CA PHE A 7 64.67 -24.41 3.32
C PHE A 7 63.51 -24.66 4.29
N LYS A 8 63.73 -24.63 5.61
CA LYS A 8 62.63 -24.84 6.59
C LYS A 8 61.86 -23.57 6.98
N ASN A 9 62.44 -22.39 6.81
CA ASN A 9 61.80 -21.12 7.21
C ASN A 9 60.97 -20.45 6.11
N SER A 10 61.15 -20.82 4.84
CA SER A 10 60.36 -20.27 3.73
C SER A 10 58.99 -20.95 3.59
N SER A 11 58.92 -22.26 3.82
CA SER A 11 57.69 -23.06 3.70
C SER A 11 56.64 -22.73 4.76
N LEU A 12 57.04 -22.43 6.01
CA LEU A 12 56.11 -21.96 7.04
C LEU A 12 55.56 -20.55 6.74
N LYS A 13 56.37 -19.64 6.19
CA LYS A 13 55.92 -18.29 5.84
C LYS A 13 54.94 -18.28 4.66
N VAL A 14 55.14 -19.16 3.68
CA VAL A 14 54.22 -19.32 2.54
C VAL A 14 52.90 -19.96 3.00
N ALA A 15 52.94 -20.97 3.86
CA ALA A 15 51.73 -21.59 4.41
C ALA A 15 50.90 -20.61 5.27
N SER A 16 51.54 -19.77 6.10
CA SER A 16 50.83 -18.73 6.86
C SER A 16 50.24 -17.64 5.97
N LEU A 17 50.88 -17.29 4.84
CA LEU A 17 50.34 -16.30 3.90
C LEU A 17 49.12 -16.84 3.13
N PHE A 18 49.11 -18.12 2.76
CA PHE A 18 47.95 -18.76 2.12
C PHE A 18 46.77 -18.93 3.08
N ILE A 19 47.01 -19.29 4.34
CA ILE A 19 45.93 -19.41 5.36
C ILE A 19 45.34 -18.03 5.67
N PHE A 20 46.16 -16.97 5.74
CA PHE A 20 45.68 -15.60 5.96
C PHE A 20 44.90 -15.06 4.76
N THR A 21 45.30 -15.41 3.53
CA THR A 21 44.58 -15.00 2.31
C THR A 21 43.24 -15.74 2.17
N PHE A 22 43.18 -17.03 2.54
CA PHE A 22 41.94 -17.81 2.49
C PHE A 22 40.90 -17.35 3.55
N LEU A 23 41.38 -16.92 4.72
CA LEU A 23 40.52 -16.33 5.77
C LEU A 23 40.00 -14.93 5.40
N ILE A 24 40.73 -14.16 4.59
CA ILE A 24 40.28 -12.85 4.10
C ILE A 24 39.28 -13.01 2.94
N THR A 25 39.42 -14.02 2.09
CA THR A 25 38.45 -14.27 1.00
C THR A 25 37.16 -14.95 1.47
N ALA A 26 37.21 -15.76 2.53
CA ALA A 26 36.02 -16.39 3.10
C ALA A 26 35.12 -15.41 3.88
N GLY A 27 35.66 -14.27 4.33
CA GLY A 27 34.90 -13.24 5.06
C GLY A 27 34.09 -12.27 4.18
N LEU A 28 34.25 -12.32 2.85
CA LEU A 28 33.61 -11.38 1.92
C LEU A 28 32.40 -11.96 1.17
N ALA A 29 32.06 -13.23 1.39
CA ALA A 29 30.81 -13.82 0.93
C ALA A 29 29.77 -13.80 2.04
N LEU A 30 29.54 -12.63 2.65
CA LEU A 30 28.23 -12.38 3.23
C LEU A 30 27.30 -12.23 2.03
N ALA A 31 26.60 -13.32 1.68
CA ALA A 31 25.44 -13.20 0.81
C ALA A 31 24.54 -12.14 1.44
N GLN A 32 24.48 -10.96 0.83
CA GLN A 32 23.53 -9.94 1.23
C GLN A 32 22.16 -10.57 0.98
N GLU A 33 21.44 -10.91 2.05
CA GLU A 33 20.08 -11.40 1.92
C GLU A 33 19.31 -10.39 1.07
N ASP A 34 18.71 -10.88 -0.01
CA ASP A 34 17.88 -10.04 -0.88
C ASP A 34 16.81 -9.37 -0.01
N LYS A 35 16.81 -8.04 0.02
CA LYS A 35 15.83 -7.26 0.76
C LYS A 35 14.47 -7.47 0.11
N LEU A 36 13.50 -8.03 0.86
CA LEU A 36 12.15 -8.34 0.36
C LEU A 36 11.08 -7.33 0.77
N LEU A 37 11.46 -6.31 1.56
CA LEU A 37 10.58 -5.24 2.04
C LEU A 37 11.37 -3.95 2.27
N LEU A 38 10.70 -2.80 2.30
CA LEU A 38 11.33 -1.52 2.68
C LEU A 38 10.95 -1.16 4.12
N GLN A 39 11.92 -0.63 4.87
CA GLN A 39 11.68 -0.06 6.19
C GLN A 39 12.29 1.32 6.29
N PHE A 40 11.48 2.29 6.69
CA PHE A 40 11.91 3.65 6.96
C PHE A 40 11.60 3.98 8.41
N LYS A 41 12.64 4.31 9.18
CA LYS A 41 12.48 4.76 10.55
C LYS A 41 11.88 6.16 10.55
N GLY A 42 10.88 6.37 11.38
CA GLY A 42 10.28 7.69 11.57
C GLY A 42 11.29 8.70 12.10
N GLU A 43 11.33 9.87 11.47
CA GLU A 43 12.10 11.01 11.96
C GLU A 43 11.30 11.78 13.03
N ASN A 44 11.47 13.10 13.10
CA ASN A 44 10.70 13.94 14.01
C ASN A 44 9.28 14.14 13.49
N GLY A 45 8.29 13.95 14.35
CA GLY A 45 6.90 14.21 14.02
C GLY A 45 5.94 13.59 15.03
N ALA A 46 4.66 13.94 14.92
CA ALA A 46 3.64 13.47 15.84
C ALA A 46 3.39 11.95 15.76
N GLY A 47 3.74 11.31 14.64
CA GLY A 47 3.67 9.86 14.42
C GLY A 47 4.78 9.04 15.08
N LYS A 48 5.71 9.67 15.81
CA LYS A 48 6.84 8.98 16.44
C LYS A 48 6.39 7.82 17.33
N GLY A 49 6.99 6.65 17.09
CA GLY A 49 6.70 5.42 17.82
C GLY A 49 5.44 4.69 17.35
N LYS A 50 4.80 5.14 16.27
CA LYS A 50 3.71 4.43 15.59
C LYS A 50 4.23 3.70 14.36
N ASN A 51 3.74 2.48 14.14
CA ASN A 51 4.14 1.64 13.02
C ASN A 51 3.03 1.60 11.97
N VAL A 52 3.35 1.98 10.74
CA VAL A 52 2.45 1.91 9.59
C VAL A 52 2.97 0.86 8.61
N VAL A 53 2.15 -0.12 8.27
CA VAL A 53 2.49 -1.11 7.24
C VAL A 53 1.73 -0.80 5.96
N LEU A 54 2.44 -0.67 4.85
CA LEU A 54 1.89 -0.40 3.53
C LEU A 54 2.03 -1.67 2.68
N ILE A 55 0.92 -2.20 2.15
CA ILE A 55 0.91 -3.48 1.43
C ILE A 55 0.61 -3.22 -0.05
N SER A 56 1.64 -3.40 -0.89
CA SER A 56 1.56 -3.34 -2.34
C SER A 56 1.25 -4.71 -2.93
N GLY A 57 0.35 -4.75 -3.90
CA GLY A 57 -0.04 -5.98 -4.58
C GLY A 57 -1.19 -5.75 -5.55
N ASP A 58 -1.21 -4.61 -6.22
CA ASP A 58 -2.11 -4.32 -7.33
C ASP A 58 -1.32 -4.41 -8.65
N ASP A 59 -1.93 -5.00 -9.67
CA ASP A 59 -1.28 -5.31 -10.95
C ASP A 59 -1.57 -4.31 -12.07
N GLU A 60 -2.19 -3.17 -11.75
CA GLU A 60 -2.67 -2.21 -12.75
C GLU A 60 -2.23 -0.78 -12.44
N TYR A 61 -2.56 -0.28 -11.26
CA TYR A 61 -2.42 1.06 -10.72
C TYR A 61 -1.11 1.34 -9.97
N ARG A 62 -0.14 0.41 -10.05
CA ARG A 62 1.26 0.60 -9.63
C ARG A 62 1.44 0.85 -8.13
N SER A 63 0.85 0.00 -7.30
CA SER A 63 1.04 0.09 -5.85
C SER A 63 2.49 0.01 -5.41
N GLU A 64 3.33 -0.69 -6.17
CA GLU A 64 4.77 -0.85 -5.94
C GLU A 64 5.55 0.45 -6.11
N GLU A 65 5.03 1.42 -6.85
CA GLU A 65 5.63 2.74 -7.00
C GLU A 65 5.06 3.75 -6.00
N GLY A 66 3.73 3.76 -5.83
CA GLY A 66 3.03 4.76 -5.02
C GLY A 66 3.20 4.58 -3.50
N LEU A 67 3.13 3.34 -3.00
CA LEU A 67 3.19 3.09 -1.57
C LEU A 67 4.57 3.38 -0.95
N PRO A 68 5.71 3.03 -1.59
CA PRO A 68 7.03 3.46 -1.09
C PRO A 68 7.17 4.97 -0.98
N MET A 69 6.66 5.73 -1.95
CA MET A 69 6.68 7.20 -1.88
C MET A 69 5.87 7.72 -0.69
N LEU A 70 4.65 7.21 -0.48
CA LEU A 70 3.84 7.56 0.69
C LEU A 70 4.52 7.19 2.00
N ALA A 71 5.17 6.03 2.07
CA ALA A 71 5.91 5.56 3.23
C ALA A 71 7.04 6.54 3.61
N LYS A 72 7.79 7.05 2.62
CA LYS A 72 8.83 8.07 2.85
C LYS A 72 8.24 9.38 3.34
N ILE A 73 7.10 9.84 2.82
CA ILE A 73 6.42 11.05 3.33
C ILE A 73 6.04 10.87 4.81
N LEU A 74 5.37 9.76 5.13
CA LEU A 74 4.92 9.45 6.49
C LEU A 74 6.08 9.35 7.47
N SER A 75 7.20 8.73 7.08
CA SER A 75 8.37 8.60 7.94
C SER A 75 9.17 9.88 8.07
N LYS A 76 9.48 10.54 6.96
CA LYS A 76 10.33 11.75 6.91
C LYS A 76 9.66 12.98 7.50
N HIS A 77 8.39 13.21 7.18
CA HIS A 77 7.69 14.44 7.54
C HIS A 77 6.79 14.31 8.76
N HIS A 78 6.40 13.08 9.11
CA HIS A 78 5.43 12.84 10.18
C HIS A 78 5.93 11.90 11.28
N GLY A 79 7.11 11.30 11.13
CA GLY A 79 7.75 10.52 12.18
C GLY A 79 7.18 9.12 12.37
N PHE A 80 6.31 8.63 11.48
CA PHE A 80 5.83 7.25 11.52
C PHE A 80 6.96 6.28 11.13
N ASN A 81 7.11 5.16 11.84
CA ASN A 81 7.89 4.06 11.26
C ASN A 81 7.05 3.44 10.16
N THR A 82 7.62 3.20 8.99
CA THR A 82 6.88 2.61 7.87
C THR A 82 7.57 1.37 7.35
N THR A 83 6.80 0.31 7.12
CA THR A 83 7.22 -0.91 6.45
C THR A 83 6.41 -1.08 5.17
N VAL A 84 7.06 -1.31 4.03
CA VAL A 84 6.39 -1.53 2.74
C VAL A 84 6.60 -2.96 2.29
N LEU A 85 5.51 -3.67 2.05
CA LEU A 85 5.46 -5.05 1.58
C LEU A 85 5.07 -5.07 0.10
N PHE A 86 5.57 -6.06 -0.64
CA PHE A 86 5.42 -6.15 -2.10
C PHE A 86 4.94 -7.53 -2.52
N ALA A 87 4.25 -7.60 -3.66
CA ALA A 87 4.07 -8.85 -4.38
C ALA A 87 5.42 -9.30 -4.98
N ILE A 88 5.93 -10.45 -4.55
CA ILE A 88 7.27 -10.93 -4.90
C ILE A 88 7.18 -12.29 -5.58
N ASP A 89 7.88 -12.44 -6.70
CA ASP A 89 8.15 -13.75 -7.28
C ASP A 89 9.23 -14.47 -6.46
N PRO A 90 8.91 -15.58 -5.76
CA PRO A 90 9.84 -16.27 -4.89
C PRO A 90 10.98 -16.98 -5.63
N GLU A 91 10.89 -17.17 -6.95
CA GLU A 91 11.96 -17.82 -7.72
C GLU A 91 13.16 -16.89 -7.93
N ASN A 92 12.93 -15.58 -7.99
CA ASN A 92 13.96 -14.59 -8.35
C ASN A 92 13.95 -13.32 -7.47
N ASN A 93 13.07 -13.24 -6.46
CA ASN A 93 12.90 -12.11 -5.55
C ASN A 93 12.60 -10.77 -6.22
N ASN A 94 12.09 -10.76 -7.46
CA ASN A 94 11.67 -9.53 -8.11
C ASN A 94 10.28 -9.10 -7.61
N VAL A 95 10.05 -7.79 -7.60
CA VAL A 95 8.71 -7.22 -7.44
C VAL A 95 7.93 -7.49 -8.71
N VAL A 96 6.88 -8.31 -8.58
CA VAL A 96 6.02 -8.74 -9.67
C VAL A 96 4.57 -8.48 -9.26
N PRO A 97 4.00 -7.30 -9.61
CA PRO A 97 2.68 -6.88 -9.14
C PRO A 97 1.54 -7.86 -9.45
N ASN A 98 1.63 -8.60 -10.56
CA ASN A 98 0.67 -9.64 -10.95
C ASN A 98 0.94 -11.01 -10.32
N TYR A 99 1.98 -11.18 -9.50
CA TYR A 99 2.21 -12.41 -8.71
C TYR A 99 1.23 -12.46 -7.51
N LYS A 100 0.16 -13.25 -7.65
CA LYS A 100 -1.03 -13.16 -6.78
C LYS A 100 -0.89 -13.81 -5.40
N THR A 101 0.13 -14.62 -5.19
CA THR A 101 0.17 -15.63 -4.11
C THR A 101 1.39 -15.50 -3.20
N ASN A 102 2.08 -14.36 -3.17
CA ASN A 102 3.20 -14.16 -2.25
C ASN A 102 3.46 -12.68 -1.95
N ILE A 103 3.34 -12.33 -0.67
CA ILE A 103 3.77 -11.05 -0.11
C ILE A 103 4.58 -11.37 1.16
N PRO A 104 5.92 -11.46 1.09
CA PRO A 104 6.73 -11.69 2.28
C PRO A 104 6.63 -10.50 3.25
N GLY A 105 6.78 -10.77 4.55
CA GLY A 105 6.75 -9.74 5.59
C GLY A 105 5.38 -9.49 6.23
N MET A 106 4.34 -10.24 5.88
CA MET A 106 2.99 -10.08 6.43
C MET A 106 2.92 -10.19 7.96
N GLU A 107 3.88 -10.85 8.60
CA GLU A 107 4.02 -10.91 10.06
C GLU A 107 4.19 -9.53 10.72
N HIS A 108 4.67 -8.52 10.00
CA HIS A 108 4.77 -7.14 10.49
C HIS A 108 3.42 -6.51 10.85
N LEU A 109 2.30 -7.07 10.36
CA LEU A 109 0.95 -6.61 10.72
C LEU A 109 0.64 -6.81 12.22
N GLN A 110 1.34 -7.71 12.91
CA GLN A 110 1.17 -7.92 14.35
C GLN A 110 1.47 -6.63 15.14
N GLU A 111 2.54 -5.94 14.76
CA GLU A 111 3.06 -4.72 15.40
C GLU A 111 2.57 -3.42 14.74
N ALA A 112 1.84 -3.52 13.63
CA ALA A 112 1.29 -2.36 12.93
C ALA A 112 0.23 -1.66 13.79
N ASP A 113 0.27 -0.33 13.90
CA ASP A 113 -0.81 0.48 14.44
C ASP A 113 -1.83 0.88 13.36
N LEU A 114 -1.36 0.97 12.10
CA LEU A 114 -2.15 1.30 10.92
C LEU A 114 -1.66 0.45 9.73
N VAL A 115 -2.59 0.01 8.90
CA VAL A 115 -2.30 -0.63 7.62
C VAL A 115 -2.88 0.20 6.48
N ILE A 116 -2.07 0.39 5.44
CA ILE A 116 -2.47 1.01 4.18
C ILE A 116 -2.37 -0.06 3.09
N ILE A 117 -3.45 -0.33 2.37
CA ILE A 117 -3.45 -1.32 1.29
C ILE A 117 -3.74 -0.69 -0.06
N LEU A 118 -3.04 -1.18 -1.07
CA LEU A 118 -3.40 -1.05 -2.47
C LEU A 118 -3.20 -2.43 -3.10
N LEU A 119 -4.23 -3.26 -3.00
CA LEU A 119 -4.22 -4.68 -3.34
C LEU A 119 -5.28 -4.99 -4.39
N ARG A 120 -4.98 -5.97 -5.26
CA ARG A 120 -5.95 -6.47 -6.24
C ARG A 120 -5.85 -7.96 -6.45
N PHE A 121 -6.97 -8.67 -6.30
CA PHE A 121 -7.11 -10.09 -6.66
C PHE A 121 -6.00 -11.00 -6.11
N ARG A 122 -5.61 -10.82 -4.86
CA ARG A 122 -4.68 -11.71 -4.17
C ARG A 122 -5.39 -13.01 -3.77
N GLU A 123 -4.66 -14.11 -3.79
CA GLU A 123 -5.01 -15.37 -3.14
C GLU A 123 -3.77 -15.79 -2.36
N LEU A 124 -3.53 -15.09 -1.24
CA LEU A 124 -2.33 -15.32 -0.43
C LEU A 124 -2.41 -16.69 0.26
N PRO A 125 -1.27 -17.36 0.49
CA PRO A 125 -1.19 -18.55 1.31
C PRO A 125 -1.79 -18.31 2.69
N ASP A 126 -2.39 -19.35 3.27
CA ASP A 126 -3.12 -19.24 4.54
C ASP A 126 -2.27 -18.67 5.68
N GLU A 127 -0.97 -18.96 5.69
CA GLU A 127 -0.01 -18.43 6.67
C GLU A 127 0.13 -16.90 6.57
N GLN A 128 0.22 -16.36 5.36
CA GLN A 128 0.28 -14.91 5.12
C GLN A 128 -1.07 -14.25 5.39
N MET A 129 -2.17 -14.87 4.91
CA MET A 129 -3.51 -14.32 5.09
C MET A 129 -3.95 -14.30 6.56
N LYS A 130 -3.45 -15.22 7.38
CA LYS A 130 -3.68 -15.23 8.83
C LYS A 130 -3.29 -13.91 9.49
N HIS A 131 -2.16 -13.33 9.12
CA HIS A 131 -1.72 -12.05 9.69
C HIS A 131 -2.68 -10.90 9.33
N PHE A 132 -3.25 -10.91 8.13
CA PHE A 132 -4.25 -9.92 7.73
C PHE A 132 -5.59 -10.09 8.47
N ASP A 133 -6.07 -11.33 8.60
CA ASP A 133 -7.28 -11.63 9.37
C ASP A 133 -7.12 -11.27 10.86
N ASP A 134 -5.97 -11.59 11.47
CA ASP A 134 -5.64 -11.22 12.85
C ASP A 134 -5.57 -9.69 13.02
N TYR A 135 -5.01 -8.97 12.06
CA TYR A 135 -5.00 -7.51 12.05
C TYR A 135 -6.43 -6.95 12.06
N LEU A 136 -7.30 -7.45 11.18
CA LEU A 136 -8.70 -7.01 11.14
C LEU A 136 -9.44 -7.35 12.44
N LYS A 137 -9.21 -8.54 13.01
CA LYS A 137 -9.79 -8.94 14.31
C LYS A 137 -9.35 -8.04 15.45
N SER A 138 -8.15 -7.48 15.38
CA SER A 138 -7.68 -6.54 16.40
C SER A 138 -8.44 -5.21 16.42
N GLY A 139 -9.21 -4.88 15.37
CA GLY A 139 -9.98 -3.65 15.24
C GLY A 139 -9.14 -2.41 14.95
N LYS A 140 -7.89 -2.59 14.50
CA LYS A 140 -6.99 -1.49 14.14
C LYS A 140 -7.41 -0.81 12.83
N PRO A 141 -7.10 0.48 12.63
CA PRO A 141 -7.56 1.24 11.47
C PRO A 141 -7.00 0.70 10.15
N LEU A 142 -7.78 0.83 9.06
CA LEU A 142 -7.34 0.48 7.71
C LEU A 142 -7.49 1.68 6.79
N ILE A 143 -6.53 1.90 5.90
CA ILE A 143 -6.67 2.78 4.72
C ILE A 143 -6.63 1.88 3.49
N ALA A 144 -7.70 1.89 2.69
CA ALA A 144 -7.79 1.08 1.48
C ALA A 144 -7.88 1.98 0.25
N LEU A 145 -6.90 1.85 -0.64
CA LEU A 145 -6.77 2.66 -1.86
C LEU A 145 -7.07 1.83 -3.10
N ARG A 146 -7.55 2.52 -4.14
CA ARG A 146 -8.01 1.95 -5.42
C ARG A 146 -8.60 0.55 -5.28
N THR A 147 -7.99 -0.40 -5.95
CA THR A 147 -8.54 -1.72 -6.27
C THR A 147 -8.71 -2.61 -5.06
N SER A 148 -8.38 -2.14 -3.87
CA SER A 148 -8.61 -2.83 -2.60
C SER A 148 -10.09 -3.13 -2.34
N THR A 149 -11.03 -2.49 -3.03
CA THR A 149 -12.46 -2.91 -3.09
C THR A 149 -12.63 -4.35 -3.55
N HIS A 150 -11.64 -4.91 -4.24
CA HIS A 150 -11.59 -6.30 -4.69
C HIS A 150 -10.19 -6.89 -4.46
N ALA A 151 -9.67 -6.65 -3.25
CA ALA A 151 -8.33 -7.08 -2.83
C ALA A 151 -8.08 -8.58 -2.98
N PHE A 152 -9.11 -9.43 -2.81
CA PHE A 152 -8.96 -10.89 -2.76
C PHE A 152 -9.82 -11.62 -3.79
N ASN A 153 -9.23 -12.62 -4.45
CA ASN A 153 -9.87 -13.43 -5.50
C ASN A 153 -9.54 -14.92 -5.34
N TYR A 154 -10.17 -15.56 -4.36
CA TYR A 154 -10.02 -17.00 -4.16
C TYR A 154 -10.69 -17.82 -5.25
N GLY A 155 -10.08 -18.94 -5.64
CA GLY A 155 -10.67 -19.90 -6.57
C GLY A 155 -11.96 -20.54 -6.03
N LYS A 156 -12.87 -20.95 -6.94
CA LYS A 156 -14.16 -21.57 -6.56
C LYS A 156 -14.03 -22.80 -5.69
N ASP A 157 -12.97 -23.59 -5.90
CA ASP A 157 -12.70 -24.84 -5.18
C ASP A 157 -11.72 -24.66 -4.00
N SER A 158 -11.33 -23.41 -3.71
CA SER A 158 -10.36 -23.10 -2.66
C SER A 158 -10.80 -23.66 -1.31
N LYS A 159 -9.88 -24.34 -0.62
CA LYS A 159 -10.10 -24.88 0.73
C LYS A 159 -9.58 -23.95 1.83
N SER A 160 -9.08 -22.78 1.45
CA SER A 160 -8.60 -21.77 2.38
C SER A 160 -9.73 -21.38 3.34
N PRO A 161 -9.47 -21.28 4.66
CA PRO A 161 -10.43 -20.74 5.61
C PRO A 161 -10.76 -19.26 5.34
N TYR A 162 -9.96 -18.58 4.50
CA TYR A 162 -10.13 -17.18 4.13
C TYR A 162 -10.88 -17.00 2.80
N ALA A 163 -11.39 -18.06 2.18
CA ALA A 163 -12.14 -17.96 0.93
C ALA A 163 -13.35 -17.01 0.99
N LYS A 164 -13.92 -16.77 2.19
CA LYS A 164 -14.98 -15.77 2.43
C LYS A 164 -14.59 -14.33 2.06
N TYR A 165 -13.30 -14.02 2.01
CA TYR A 165 -12.78 -12.70 1.61
C TYR A 165 -12.89 -12.44 0.11
N HIS A 166 -13.12 -13.49 -0.71
CA HIS A 166 -13.30 -13.40 -2.16
C HIS A 166 -14.28 -12.28 -2.52
N TRP A 167 -13.90 -11.41 -3.46
CA TRP A 167 -14.64 -10.19 -3.81
C TRP A 167 -16.09 -10.42 -4.31
N GLN A 168 -16.45 -11.62 -4.74
CA GLN A 168 -17.82 -12.05 -5.07
C GLN A 168 -18.36 -13.13 -4.11
N SER A 169 -17.88 -13.14 -2.87
CA SER A 169 -18.28 -14.16 -1.90
C SER A 169 -19.80 -14.17 -1.71
N ASN A 170 -20.36 -15.36 -1.58
CA ASN A 170 -21.76 -15.60 -1.24
C ASN A 170 -21.90 -16.23 0.15
N VAL A 171 -20.81 -16.24 0.94
CA VAL A 171 -20.84 -16.73 2.32
C VAL A 171 -21.71 -15.78 3.15
N PRO A 172 -22.69 -16.29 3.93
CA PRO A 172 -23.54 -15.44 4.76
C PRO A 172 -22.74 -14.51 5.67
N GLY A 173 -23.08 -13.22 5.67
CA GLY A 173 -22.36 -12.18 6.40
C GLY A 173 -21.06 -11.70 5.74
N TRP A 174 -20.71 -12.26 4.58
CA TRP A 174 -19.56 -11.91 3.74
C TRP A 174 -20.00 -11.76 2.28
N GLU A 175 -21.26 -11.43 2.03
CA GLU A 175 -21.78 -11.20 0.69
C GLU A 175 -20.96 -10.10 0.01
N LYS A 176 -20.50 -10.36 -1.22
CA LYS A 176 -19.58 -9.49 -1.97
C LYS A 176 -18.22 -9.24 -1.28
N GLY A 177 -17.84 -10.13 -0.36
CA GLY A 177 -16.48 -10.29 0.13
C GLY A 177 -15.94 -9.17 1.00
N PHE A 178 -14.60 -9.12 1.05
CA PHE A 178 -13.85 -8.14 1.81
C PHE A 178 -14.26 -6.69 1.51
N GLY A 179 -14.35 -6.33 0.24
CA GLY A 179 -14.69 -4.96 -0.17
C GLY A 179 -16.02 -4.51 0.43
N LYS A 180 -17.08 -5.30 0.25
CA LYS A 180 -18.38 -4.97 0.81
C LYS A 180 -18.38 -4.97 2.34
N LYS A 181 -17.87 -6.04 2.95
CA LYS A 181 -17.89 -6.24 4.41
C LYS A 181 -17.11 -5.14 5.14
N ILE A 182 -15.89 -4.85 4.68
CA ILE A 182 -14.96 -3.95 5.37
C ILE A 182 -15.11 -2.54 4.82
N LEU A 183 -14.99 -2.36 3.50
CA LEU A 183 -14.92 -1.05 2.85
C LEU A 183 -16.30 -0.47 2.49
N GLY A 184 -17.37 -1.27 2.57
CA GLY A 184 -18.73 -0.82 2.26
C GLY A 184 -19.16 -1.08 0.82
N GLU A 185 -18.22 -1.26 -0.11
CA GLU A 185 -18.50 -1.64 -1.50
C GLU A 185 -17.38 -2.50 -2.11
N THR A 186 -17.77 -3.41 -3.01
CA THR A 186 -16.86 -4.25 -3.80
C THR A 186 -16.64 -3.66 -5.20
N TRP A 187 -15.89 -4.36 -6.07
CA TRP A 187 -15.88 -4.00 -7.50
C TRP A 187 -17.26 -4.15 -8.15
N VAL A 188 -17.75 -3.07 -8.76
CA VAL A 188 -19.00 -3.05 -9.52
C VAL A 188 -18.69 -2.87 -11.01
N ALA A 189 -18.22 -1.69 -11.38
CA ALA A 189 -17.87 -1.30 -12.73
C ALA A 189 -17.13 0.04 -12.70
N HIS A 190 -16.50 0.40 -13.82
CA HIS A 190 -16.10 1.79 -14.07
C HIS A 190 -17.36 2.65 -14.24
N HIS A 191 -17.40 3.83 -13.63
CA HIS A 191 -18.41 4.86 -13.84
C HIS A 191 -17.99 5.76 -15.01
N GLY A 192 -17.90 5.13 -16.19
CA GLY A 192 -17.36 5.78 -17.37
C GLY A 192 -16.45 4.88 -18.19
N HIS A 193 -15.62 5.50 -19.02
CA HIS A 193 -14.69 4.80 -19.89
C HIS A 193 -13.32 4.71 -19.23
N HIS A 194 -12.98 3.49 -18.83
CA HIS A 194 -11.68 3.17 -18.25
C HIS A 194 -10.52 3.55 -19.18
N ALA A 195 -9.45 4.10 -18.59
CA ALA A 195 -8.26 4.57 -19.30
C ALA A 195 -8.53 5.64 -20.39
N VAL A 196 -9.66 6.34 -20.29
CA VAL A 196 -10.03 7.45 -21.20
C VAL A 196 -10.54 8.66 -20.42
N GLU A 197 -11.27 8.42 -19.33
CA GLU A 197 -11.79 9.45 -18.45
C GLU A 197 -11.00 9.48 -17.14
N GLY A 198 -10.86 10.66 -16.54
CA GLY A 198 -10.27 10.85 -15.22
C GLY A 198 -11.33 11.19 -14.16
N THR A 199 -10.85 11.59 -12.99
CA THR A 199 -11.70 11.98 -11.87
C THR A 199 -11.35 13.39 -11.39
N ARG A 200 -12.33 14.28 -11.36
CA ARG A 200 -12.28 15.51 -10.57
C ARG A 200 -12.98 15.26 -9.25
N ALA A 201 -12.26 15.43 -8.14
CA ALA A 201 -12.82 15.24 -6.81
C ALA A 201 -13.52 16.52 -6.32
N LEU A 202 -14.72 16.36 -5.79
CA LEU A 202 -15.57 17.39 -5.21
C LEU A 202 -15.75 17.07 -3.73
N LEU A 203 -15.23 17.93 -2.86
CA LEU A 203 -15.33 17.78 -1.42
C LEU A 203 -16.81 17.79 -0.98
N ASP A 204 -17.16 16.90 -0.04
CA ASP A 204 -18.51 16.89 0.52
C ASP A 204 -18.75 18.14 1.36
N GLY A 205 -19.79 18.92 1.01
CA GLY A 205 -20.06 20.21 1.63
C GLY A 205 -20.41 20.13 3.11
N ILE A 206 -21.00 19.02 3.57
CA ILE A 206 -21.32 18.80 4.99
C ILE A 206 -20.02 18.61 5.76
N GLN A 207 -19.10 17.80 5.23
CA GLN A 207 -17.81 17.53 5.87
C GLN A 207 -16.90 18.76 5.91
N VAL A 208 -16.90 19.56 4.84
CA VAL A 208 -16.20 20.86 4.81
C VAL A 208 -16.78 21.81 5.86
N SER A 209 -18.11 21.93 5.93
CA SER A 209 -18.78 22.81 6.90
C SER A 209 -18.54 22.40 8.35
N ALA A 210 -18.49 21.09 8.60
CA ALA A 210 -18.15 20.49 9.89
C ALA A 210 -16.66 20.62 10.25
N LYS A 211 -15.82 21.15 9.34
CA LYS A 211 -14.36 21.23 9.50
C LYS A 211 -13.75 19.87 9.81
N ASN A 212 -14.16 18.83 9.07
CA ASN A 212 -13.61 17.50 9.24
C ASN A 212 -12.08 17.55 9.06
N PRO A 213 -11.28 17.15 10.07
CA PRO A 213 -9.84 17.35 10.05
C PRO A 213 -9.14 16.49 8.98
N ILE A 214 -9.78 15.44 8.47
CA ILE A 214 -9.26 14.67 7.33
C ILE A 214 -9.10 15.58 6.09
N LEU A 215 -9.96 16.60 5.95
CA LEU A 215 -9.96 17.54 4.82
C LEU A 215 -9.03 18.75 5.04
N ASN A 216 -8.27 18.81 6.13
CA ASN A 216 -7.35 19.93 6.41
C ASN A 216 -6.35 20.13 5.26
N GLY A 217 -6.40 21.33 4.67
CA GLY A 217 -5.54 21.73 3.57
C GLY A 217 -5.81 21.00 2.25
N VAL A 218 -6.93 20.27 2.13
CA VAL A 218 -7.35 19.58 0.90
C VAL A 218 -8.37 20.46 0.19
N THR A 219 -8.08 20.83 -1.06
CA THR A 219 -8.85 21.81 -1.83
C THR A 219 -9.07 21.40 -3.29
N ASP A 220 -8.08 20.79 -3.93
CA ASP A 220 -8.18 20.38 -5.33
C ASP A 220 -7.50 19.03 -5.58
N ILE A 221 -8.31 18.02 -5.84
CA ILE A 221 -7.84 16.69 -6.23
C ILE A 221 -8.28 16.41 -7.67
N TRP A 222 -7.27 16.20 -8.50
CA TRP A 222 -7.43 15.55 -9.80
C TRP A 222 -6.72 14.21 -9.78
N ALA A 223 -7.37 13.20 -10.34
CA ALA A 223 -6.82 11.87 -10.51
C ALA A 223 -6.96 11.45 -11.98
N ALA A 224 -5.90 10.84 -12.52
CA ALA A 224 -5.94 10.27 -13.86
C ALA A 224 -6.78 9.00 -13.88
N SER A 225 -6.86 8.30 -12.75
CA SER A 225 -7.70 7.12 -12.62
C SER A 225 -9.18 7.46 -12.68
N ASP A 226 -9.93 6.58 -13.34
CA ASP A 226 -11.34 6.76 -13.62
C ASP A 226 -12.21 6.45 -12.39
N VAL A 227 -13.41 7.05 -12.36
CA VAL A 227 -14.38 6.90 -11.27
C VAL A 227 -14.94 5.49 -11.26
N TYR A 228 -15.09 4.89 -10.08
CA TYR A 228 -15.79 3.60 -9.91
C TYR A 228 -17.27 3.81 -9.62
N THR A 229 -18.11 2.91 -10.14
CA THR A 229 -19.53 2.84 -9.77
C THR A 229 -19.63 2.32 -8.34
N VAL A 230 -20.43 3.00 -7.53
CA VAL A 230 -20.71 2.65 -6.13
C VAL A 230 -22.23 2.59 -5.96
N ASN A 231 -22.77 1.43 -5.60
CA ASN A 231 -24.22 1.25 -5.47
C ASN A 231 -24.71 1.56 -4.05
N GLY A 232 -23.85 1.39 -3.05
CA GLY A 232 -24.12 1.82 -1.68
C GLY A 232 -23.04 1.37 -0.71
N ILE A 233 -22.59 2.27 0.17
CA ILE A 233 -21.43 2.07 1.06
C ILE A 233 -21.81 1.73 2.52
N GLY A 234 -23.11 1.62 2.80
CA GLY A 234 -23.65 1.40 4.14
C GLY A 234 -24.09 2.71 4.81
N GLU A 235 -25.04 2.61 5.74
CA GLU A 235 -25.60 3.76 6.47
C GLU A 235 -24.62 4.36 7.49
N ASP A 236 -23.62 3.58 7.92
CA ASP A 236 -22.58 4.02 8.85
C ASP A 236 -21.38 4.67 8.14
N ALA A 237 -21.47 4.89 6.83
CA ALA A 237 -20.43 5.52 6.04
C ALA A 237 -20.61 7.03 5.95
N GLU A 238 -19.52 7.76 6.12
CA GLU A 238 -19.43 9.21 5.96
C GLU A 238 -18.65 9.51 4.68
N VAL A 239 -19.34 10.04 3.67
CA VAL A 239 -18.69 10.44 2.40
C VAL A 239 -17.92 11.73 2.64
N LEU A 240 -16.64 11.74 2.27
CA LEU A 240 -15.75 12.89 2.36
C LEU A 240 -15.58 13.58 1.01
N ILE A 241 -15.55 12.81 -0.07
CA ILE A 241 -15.30 13.29 -1.43
C ILE A 241 -16.13 12.49 -2.43
N HIS A 242 -16.76 13.22 -3.34
CA HIS A 242 -17.45 12.69 -4.52
C HIS A 242 -16.57 12.88 -5.76
N GLY A 243 -16.53 11.90 -6.65
CA GLY A 243 -15.83 11.95 -7.92
C GLY A 243 -16.78 12.27 -9.05
N ALA A 244 -16.37 13.23 -9.89
CA ALA A 244 -17.01 13.55 -11.15
C ALA A 244 -16.12 13.06 -12.30
N SER A 245 -16.67 12.26 -13.22
CA SER A 245 -15.93 11.78 -14.40
C SER A 245 -15.58 12.96 -15.31
N THR A 246 -14.35 13.03 -15.79
CA THR A 246 -13.89 14.06 -16.75
C THR A 246 -13.82 13.50 -18.16
N SER A 247 -13.99 14.33 -19.20
CA SER A 247 -13.93 13.89 -20.60
C SER A 247 -12.51 13.59 -21.14
N GLY A 248 -11.56 13.35 -20.24
CA GLY A 248 -10.16 13.09 -20.55
C GLY A 248 -9.34 12.87 -19.29
N MET A 249 -8.15 12.29 -19.45
CA MET A 249 -7.19 12.00 -18.38
C MET A 249 -6.15 13.11 -18.20
N ASN A 250 -6.60 14.36 -18.17
CA ASN A 250 -5.79 15.51 -17.74
C ASN A 250 -6.63 16.44 -16.86
N ALA A 251 -5.95 17.31 -16.12
CA ALA A 251 -6.59 18.21 -15.15
C ALA A 251 -7.51 19.23 -15.84
N GLU A 252 -7.21 19.63 -17.06
CA GLU A 252 -7.96 20.62 -17.83
C GLU A 252 -9.24 20.03 -18.46
N ALA A 253 -9.36 18.70 -18.49
CA ALA A 253 -10.50 18.03 -19.08
C ALA A 253 -11.80 18.42 -18.35
N PRO A 254 -12.85 18.81 -19.10
CA PRO A 254 -14.09 19.25 -18.47
C PRO A 254 -14.78 18.09 -17.75
N ILE A 255 -15.51 18.42 -16.68
CA ILE A 255 -16.40 17.47 -16.01
C ILE A 255 -17.53 17.06 -16.97
N ASN A 256 -17.80 15.76 -17.03
CA ASN A 256 -18.94 15.21 -17.74
C ASN A 256 -20.20 15.25 -16.86
N TRP A 257 -20.88 16.40 -16.85
CA TRP A 257 -22.10 16.62 -16.06
C TRP A 257 -23.31 15.77 -16.47
N LYS A 258 -23.19 14.92 -17.51
CA LYS A 258 -24.23 13.93 -17.86
C LYS A 258 -24.15 12.68 -16.99
N LYS A 259 -23.05 12.50 -16.25
CA LYS A 259 -22.83 11.39 -15.32
C LYS A 259 -23.08 11.88 -13.89
N SER A 260 -23.62 10.99 -13.07
CA SER A 260 -23.83 11.24 -11.65
C SER A 260 -22.50 11.26 -10.90
N LEU A 261 -22.43 12.00 -9.82
CA LEU A 261 -21.32 11.91 -8.88
C LEU A 261 -21.32 10.56 -8.17
N MET A 262 -20.14 10.00 -7.90
CA MET A 262 -19.97 8.79 -7.10
C MET A 262 -19.15 9.09 -5.84
N PRO A 263 -19.43 8.49 -4.68
CA PRO A 263 -18.48 8.51 -3.58
C PRO A 263 -17.13 7.94 -4.03
N VAL A 264 -16.04 8.68 -3.82
CA VAL A 264 -14.67 8.22 -4.13
C VAL A 264 -13.76 8.24 -2.91
N VAL A 265 -14.19 8.88 -1.82
CA VAL A 265 -13.56 8.80 -0.51
C VAL A 265 -14.63 8.81 0.56
N TRP A 266 -14.57 7.84 1.48
CA TRP A 266 -15.43 7.78 2.65
C TRP A 266 -14.75 7.10 3.83
N THR A 267 -15.27 7.34 5.02
CA THR A 267 -14.92 6.60 6.23
C THR A 267 -16.09 5.76 6.70
N LYS A 268 -15.83 4.61 7.31
CA LYS A 268 -16.88 3.81 7.98
C LYS A 268 -16.30 2.94 9.08
N SER A 269 -17.18 2.32 9.86
CA SER A 269 -16.77 1.30 10.81
C SER A 269 -16.76 -0.09 10.17
N TYR A 270 -16.02 -1.01 10.77
CA TYR A 270 -16.09 -2.42 10.42
C TYR A 270 -15.94 -3.31 11.66
N GLN A 271 -16.45 -4.52 11.57
CA GLN A 271 -16.20 -5.57 12.54
C GLN A 271 -16.33 -6.93 11.83
N ILE A 272 -15.42 -7.84 12.15
CA ILE A 272 -15.47 -9.24 11.67
C ILE A 272 -15.69 -10.19 12.83
N GLU A 273 -16.02 -11.45 12.53
CA GLU A 273 -16.37 -12.44 13.54
C GLU A 273 -15.21 -12.65 14.53
N GLY A 274 -15.52 -12.56 15.83
CA GLY A 274 -14.52 -12.65 16.90
C GLY A 274 -13.57 -11.44 17.01
N GLY A 275 -13.78 -10.40 16.21
CA GLY A 275 -12.96 -9.19 16.18
C GLY A 275 -13.53 -8.01 16.97
N LYS A 276 -12.67 -7.04 17.28
CA LYS A 276 -13.05 -5.73 17.81
C LYS A 276 -13.54 -4.83 16.69
N LYS A 277 -14.39 -3.84 17.03
CA LYS A 277 -14.80 -2.80 16.10
C LYS A 277 -13.59 -1.95 15.70
N GLY A 278 -13.37 -1.83 14.40
CA GLY A 278 -12.37 -0.95 13.80
C GLY A 278 -13.01 0.11 12.91
N LYS A 279 -12.16 0.91 12.28
CA LYS A 279 -12.58 1.95 11.33
C LYS A 279 -11.72 1.90 10.08
N VAL A 280 -12.30 2.30 8.96
CA VAL A 280 -11.63 2.30 7.67
C VAL A 280 -11.84 3.64 6.97
N PHE A 281 -10.78 4.10 6.31
CA PHE A 281 -10.84 5.10 5.26
C PHE A 281 -10.72 4.34 3.93
N ALA A 282 -11.71 4.46 3.07
CA ALA A 282 -11.71 3.84 1.76
C ALA A 282 -11.67 4.92 0.69
N SER A 283 -10.82 4.71 -0.31
CA SER A 283 -10.78 5.55 -1.49
C SER A 283 -10.72 4.70 -2.75
N THR A 284 -11.56 5.05 -3.73
CA THR A 284 -11.44 4.55 -5.11
C THR A 284 -10.48 5.41 -5.93
N LEU A 285 -9.70 6.28 -5.30
CA LEU A 285 -8.53 6.96 -5.86
C LEU A 285 -7.25 6.36 -5.27
N GLY A 286 -6.10 6.77 -5.80
CA GLY A 286 -4.80 6.40 -5.24
C GLY A 286 -3.98 5.50 -6.14
N ALA A 287 -4.22 5.51 -7.45
CA ALA A 287 -3.23 5.00 -8.39
C ALA A 287 -1.92 5.78 -8.22
N SER A 288 -0.78 5.16 -8.51
CA SER A 288 0.52 5.82 -8.39
C SER A 288 0.55 7.20 -9.10
N ILE A 289 -0.01 7.27 -10.31
CA ILE A 289 -0.11 8.54 -11.05
C ILE A 289 -1.05 9.58 -10.40
N ASP A 290 -2.09 9.14 -9.68
CA ASP A 290 -2.99 10.06 -8.97
C ASP A 290 -2.25 10.77 -7.83
N LEU A 291 -1.24 10.12 -7.25
CA LEU A 291 -0.44 10.67 -6.16
C LEU A 291 0.49 11.80 -6.61
N LEU A 292 0.53 12.16 -7.90
CA LEU A 292 1.07 13.45 -8.32
C LEU A 292 0.27 14.61 -7.71
N SER A 293 -1.04 14.43 -7.48
CA SER A 293 -1.86 15.37 -6.71
C SER A 293 -1.29 15.52 -5.28
N GLU A 294 -0.87 16.75 -4.95
CA GLU A 294 -0.43 17.12 -3.61
C GLU A 294 -1.55 16.92 -2.58
N ASP A 295 -2.77 17.29 -2.94
CA ASP A 295 -3.93 17.24 -2.05
C ASP A 295 -4.41 15.81 -1.81
N LEU A 296 -4.24 14.88 -2.76
CA LEU A 296 -4.50 13.46 -2.53
C LEU A 296 -3.49 12.85 -1.55
N ARG A 297 -2.20 13.17 -1.70
CA ARG A 297 -1.18 12.76 -0.72
C ARG A 297 -1.51 13.31 0.67
N ARG A 298 -1.91 14.58 0.75
CA ARG A 298 -2.32 15.23 2.01
C ARG A 298 -3.52 14.53 2.65
N LEU A 299 -4.53 14.20 1.85
CA LEU A 299 -5.71 13.48 2.31
C LEU A 299 -5.33 12.13 2.96
N ILE A 300 -4.45 11.36 2.32
CA ILE A 300 -3.99 10.05 2.84
C ILE A 300 -3.15 10.22 4.12
N VAL A 301 -2.31 11.24 4.19
CA VAL A 301 -1.57 11.58 5.42
C VAL A 301 -2.55 11.94 6.55
N ASN A 302 -3.52 12.83 6.31
CA ASN A 302 -4.52 13.22 7.30
C ASN A 302 -5.35 12.00 7.75
N ALA A 303 -5.71 11.11 6.82
CA ALA A 303 -6.41 9.87 7.12
C ALA A 303 -5.58 8.93 8.01
N SER A 304 -4.24 8.96 7.91
CA SER A 304 -3.34 8.17 8.76
C SER A 304 -3.40 8.64 10.22
N TYR A 305 -3.36 9.94 10.45
CA TYR A 305 -3.59 10.52 11.78
C TYR A 305 -4.99 10.22 12.32
N TRP A 306 -6.02 10.40 11.50
CA TRP A 306 -7.39 10.07 11.89
C TRP A 306 -7.51 8.59 12.26
N GLY A 307 -6.98 7.69 11.43
CA GLY A 307 -7.00 6.25 11.68
C GLY A 307 -6.48 5.91 13.07
N LEU A 308 -5.38 6.56 13.46
CA LEU A 308 -4.69 6.38 14.73
C LEU A 308 -5.30 7.14 15.92
N GLY A 309 -6.43 7.82 15.74
CA GLY A 309 -7.08 8.61 16.80
C GLY A 309 -6.27 9.85 17.18
N MET A 310 -5.56 10.42 16.22
CA MET A 310 -4.66 11.57 16.39
C MET A 310 -5.19 12.81 15.65
N GLU A 311 -6.51 12.96 15.56
CA GLU A 311 -7.18 14.03 14.81
C GLU A 311 -6.70 15.43 15.24
N ALA A 312 -6.50 15.64 16.55
CA ALA A 312 -5.97 16.89 17.11
C ALA A 312 -4.50 17.19 16.76
N LYS A 313 -3.80 16.23 16.12
CA LYS A 313 -2.42 16.38 15.64
C LYS A 313 -2.34 16.49 14.12
N ILE A 314 -3.48 16.45 13.41
CA ILE A 314 -3.52 16.70 11.97
C ILE A 314 -3.13 18.17 11.75
N PRO A 315 -2.04 18.47 11.01
CA PRO A 315 -1.68 19.84 10.69
C PRO A 315 -2.77 20.53 9.86
N GLU A 316 -2.89 21.86 9.95
CA GLU A 316 -3.80 22.63 9.08
C GLU A 316 -3.50 22.42 7.59
N LYS A 317 -2.21 22.22 7.27
CA LYS A 317 -1.73 21.78 5.95
C LYS A 317 -0.55 20.84 6.14
N ALA A 318 -0.81 19.52 6.11
CA ALA A 318 0.25 18.54 6.28
C ALA A 318 1.30 18.64 5.17
N ASN A 319 2.59 18.53 5.54
CA ASN A 319 3.70 18.53 4.60
C ASN A 319 3.76 17.19 3.87
N VAL A 320 3.49 17.22 2.58
CA VAL A 320 3.47 16.03 1.70
C VAL A 320 4.45 16.15 0.56
N ASN A 321 5.50 16.96 0.73
CA ASN A 321 6.59 17.06 -0.22
C ASN A 321 7.17 15.66 -0.48
N ILE A 322 7.48 15.38 -1.75
CA ILE A 322 8.06 14.11 -2.14
C ILE A 322 9.47 14.01 -1.54
N VAL A 323 9.79 12.84 -1.00
CA VAL A 323 11.11 12.53 -0.47
C VAL A 323 11.85 11.68 -1.50
N GLY A 324 12.85 12.30 -2.14
CA GLY A 324 13.53 11.71 -3.30
C GLY A 324 12.77 11.96 -4.60
N ASP A 325 13.01 11.10 -5.58
CA ASP A 325 12.37 11.20 -6.89
C ASP A 325 11.07 10.39 -6.95
N TYR A 326 10.08 10.92 -7.67
CA TYR A 326 8.84 10.22 -7.95
C TYR A 326 8.39 10.51 -9.37
N SER A 327 8.55 9.51 -10.23
CA SER A 327 8.13 9.55 -11.63
C SER A 327 7.36 8.27 -11.92
N PRO A 328 6.09 8.21 -11.48
CA PRO A 328 5.29 7.00 -11.59
C PRO A 328 4.99 6.68 -13.05
N THR A 329 4.92 5.39 -13.37
CA THR A 329 4.47 4.93 -14.69
C THR A 329 2.96 4.99 -14.79
N MET A 330 2.47 5.07 -16.04
CA MET A 330 1.03 5.03 -16.28
C MET A 330 0.47 3.65 -15.89
N PHE A 331 -0.75 3.65 -15.34
CA PHE A 331 -1.43 2.41 -14.98
C PHE A 331 -1.76 1.57 -16.22
N GLY A 332 -1.89 0.27 -16.03
CA GLY A 332 -2.19 -0.72 -17.07
C GLY A 332 -1.75 -2.11 -16.65
N PHE A 333 -2.23 -3.12 -17.38
CA PHE A 333 -1.86 -4.52 -17.13
C PHE A 333 -0.53 -4.88 -17.80
N ASP A 334 0.30 -5.64 -17.08
CA ASP A 334 1.55 -6.27 -17.55
C ASP A 334 2.63 -5.33 -18.12
N ASN A 335 2.44 -4.02 -17.98
CA ASN A 335 3.39 -2.95 -18.34
C ASN A 335 4.09 -2.32 -17.11
N PHE A 336 4.07 -2.99 -15.96
CA PHE A 336 4.95 -2.65 -14.83
C PHE A 336 6.43 -2.85 -15.20
N ARG A 337 7.32 -2.16 -14.49
CA ARG A 337 8.77 -2.27 -14.71
C ARG A 337 9.25 -3.69 -14.38
N ARG A 338 9.92 -4.35 -15.33
CA ARG A 338 10.38 -5.74 -15.19
C ARG A 338 11.75 -5.82 -14.54
N GLY A 339 12.00 -6.89 -13.79
CA GLY A 339 13.29 -7.17 -13.16
C GLY A 339 13.63 -6.26 -11.97
N MET A 340 12.64 -5.51 -11.47
CA MET A 340 12.82 -4.61 -10.34
C MET A 340 12.95 -5.41 -9.04
N LYS A 341 13.94 -5.06 -8.23
CA LYS A 341 14.08 -5.48 -6.83
C LYS A 341 13.42 -4.45 -5.93
N VAL A 342 13.17 -4.84 -4.68
CA VAL A 342 12.57 -3.94 -3.67
C VAL A 342 13.42 -2.68 -3.44
N THR A 343 14.75 -2.81 -3.50
CA THR A 343 15.71 -1.69 -3.38
C THR A 343 15.58 -0.64 -4.48
N ASP A 344 15.01 -0.98 -5.64
CA ASP A 344 14.81 -0.02 -6.73
C ASP A 344 13.66 0.97 -6.44
N PHE A 345 12.90 0.73 -5.37
CA PHE A 345 11.81 1.60 -4.90
C PHE A 345 12.18 2.34 -3.59
N GLU A 346 13.41 2.14 -3.07
CA GLU A 346 13.88 2.70 -1.79
C GLU A 346 14.03 4.22 -1.76
#